data_AF-A0A2T3KUD8-F1
#
_entry.id   AF-A0A2T3KUD8-F1
#
_cell.length_a   1.000
_cell.length_b   1.000
_cell.length_c   1.000
_cell.angle_alpha   90.00
_cell.angle_beta   90.00
_cell.angle_gamma   90.00
#
_symmetry.space_group_name_H-M   'P 1'
#
loop_
_entity.id
_entity.type
_entity.pdbx_description
1 polymer ?
#
loop_
_entity_poly.entity_id
_entity_poly.type
_entity_poly.pdbx_seq_one_letter_code
_entity_poly.pdbx_strand_id
1 'polypeptide(L)'
;MGNIAKLTFICISYLASFNVNAESDSPRIIKLSPEKITQHNVDLPLNQFKSLEILAAKNVSSAQVPRPYQFTGNNQASLFGVDLNNNGIRDDYERMLLKSYQRSEYVAMGILAAERWDKLLRLLQSQESIKTPYQALELFNDTIAINQCYYSLQQIDKTLISPVLSYFNNDQLLEAKYKAELLLLDIIGSKQTSFTFHQEPCERFAEFAKKTKTTKFAAL
;
A
#
# COMPACT_ATOMS: atom_id res chain seq x y z
N MET A 1 25.09 66.52 -54.70
CA MET A 1 25.13 65.76 -55.97
C MET A 1 25.50 64.33 -55.68
N GLY A 2 24.65 63.37 -56.11
CA GLY A 2 24.95 61.94 -56.23
C GLY A 2 25.02 61.15 -54.91
N ASN A 3 24.70 59.87 -54.87
CA ASN A 3 23.96 59.00 -55.77
C ASN A 3 23.61 57.76 -54.93
N ILE A 4 22.43 57.18 -55.17
CA ILE A 4 21.90 56.02 -54.44
C ILE A 4 22.79 54.79 -54.70
N ALA A 5 23.41 54.24 -53.65
CA ALA A 5 24.13 52.97 -53.72
C ALA A 5 23.17 51.83 -53.35
N LYS A 6 22.82 51.00 -54.35
CA LYS A 6 22.11 49.73 -54.19
C LYS A 6 23.03 48.72 -53.50
N LEU A 7 22.64 48.24 -52.32
CA LEU A 7 23.26 47.09 -51.67
C LEU A 7 22.46 45.83 -52.04
N THR A 8 23.02 44.96 -52.86
CA THR A 8 22.41 43.68 -53.23
C THR A 8 22.91 42.62 -52.25
N PHE A 9 22.04 42.14 -51.36
CA PHE A 9 22.32 41.04 -50.46
C PHE A 9 22.04 39.71 -51.18
N ILE A 10 23.09 38.90 -51.39
CA ILE A 10 22.99 37.55 -51.94
C ILE A 10 22.78 36.60 -50.76
N CYS A 11 21.56 36.07 -50.61
CA CYS A 11 21.27 34.98 -49.67
C CYS A 11 21.71 33.64 -50.30
N ILE A 12 22.84 33.10 -49.82
CA ILE A 12 23.25 31.72 -50.10
C ILE A 12 22.48 30.80 -49.15
N SER A 13 21.52 30.06 -49.70
CA SER A 13 20.77 29.01 -49.00
C SER A 13 21.65 27.76 -48.82
N TYR A 14 22.13 27.54 -47.60
CA TYR A 14 22.68 26.23 -47.19
C TYR A 14 21.52 25.28 -46.84
N LEU A 15 21.26 24.32 -47.72
CA LEU A 15 20.41 23.16 -47.43
C LEU A 15 21.26 22.13 -46.67
N ALA A 16 21.05 22.01 -45.36
CA ALA A 16 21.55 20.89 -44.58
C ALA A 16 20.60 19.70 -44.76
N SER A 17 21.08 18.65 -45.42
CA SER A 17 20.38 17.37 -45.56
C SER A 17 20.40 16.62 -44.24
N PHE A 18 19.28 16.58 -43.52
CA PHE A 18 19.08 15.64 -42.41
C PHE A 18 18.75 14.26 -42.99
N ASN A 19 19.69 13.32 -42.86
CA ASN A 19 19.40 11.90 -43.05
C ASN A 19 18.62 11.40 -41.81
N VAL A 20 17.30 11.35 -41.92
CA VAL A 20 16.45 10.60 -40.98
C VAL A 20 16.53 9.14 -41.40
N ASN A 21 17.22 8.33 -40.60
CA ASN A 21 17.10 6.88 -40.71
C ASN A 21 15.65 6.52 -40.33
N ALA A 22 14.90 6.03 -41.32
CA ALA A 22 13.56 5.51 -41.09
C ALA A 22 13.67 4.26 -40.21
N GLU A 23 13.25 4.41 -38.95
CA GLU A 23 13.00 3.30 -38.05
C GLU A 23 11.91 2.43 -38.70
N SER A 24 12.23 1.15 -38.89
CA SER A 24 11.33 0.17 -39.52
C SER A 24 10.08 0.05 -38.66
N ASP A 25 8.99 0.67 -39.12
CA ASP A 25 7.67 0.64 -38.51
C ASP A 25 7.10 -0.78 -38.61
N SER A 26 7.46 -1.62 -37.64
CA SER A 26 6.75 -2.87 -37.41
C SER A 26 5.35 -2.50 -36.91
N PRO A 27 4.28 -2.98 -37.57
CA PRO A 27 2.93 -2.58 -37.21
C PRO A 27 2.68 -2.91 -35.74
N ARG A 28 2.46 -1.88 -34.92
CA ARG A 28 1.92 -2.05 -33.57
C ARG A 28 0.57 -2.76 -33.71
N ILE A 29 0.55 -4.05 -33.45
CA ILE A 29 -0.70 -4.79 -33.27
C ILE A 29 -1.35 -4.24 -32.01
N ILE A 30 -2.26 -3.29 -32.19
CA ILE A 30 -3.18 -2.86 -31.13
C ILE A 30 -4.12 -4.04 -30.93
N LYS A 31 -3.89 -4.85 -29.88
CA LYS A 31 -4.87 -5.84 -29.43
C LYS A 31 -6.14 -5.08 -29.07
N LEU A 32 -7.14 -5.13 -29.94
CA LEU A 32 -8.45 -4.48 -29.82
C LEU A 32 -9.31 -5.02 -28.66
N SER A 33 -8.77 -5.93 -27.87
CA SER A 33 -9.38 -6.40 -26.63
C SER A 33 -8.29 -6.41 -25.56
N PRO A 34 -8.42 -5.60 -24.49
CA PRO A 34 -7.54 -5.75 -23.35
C PRO A 34 -7.60 -7.22 -22.91
N GLU A 35 -6.44 -7.81 -22.68
CA GLU A 35 -6.37 -9.16 -22.16
C GLU A 35 -7.24 -9.22 -20.90
N LYS A 36 -8.12 -10.23 -20.80
CA LYS A 36 -8.99 -10.37 -19.64
C LYS A 36 -8.08 -10.38 -18.41
N ILE A 37 -8.25 -9.40 -17.54
CA ILE A 37 -7.46 -9.32 -16.30
C ILE A 37 -7.82 -10.57 -15.50
N THR A 38 -6.93 -11.55 -15.53
CA THR A 38 -6.99 -12.69 -14.64
C THR A 38 -6.29 -12.31 -13.34
N GLN A 39 -6.66 -12.96 -12.24
CA GLN A 39 -6.01 -12.69 -10.94
C GLN A 39 -4.48 -12.85 -10.99
N HIS A 40 -3.92 -13.58 -11.97
CA HIS A 40 -2.47 -13.79 -12.15
C HIS A 40 -1.75 -12.68 -12.94
N ASN A 41 -2.47 -11.82 -13.65
CA ASN A 41 -1.87 -10.76 -14.48
C ASN A 41 -1.77 -9.40 -13.74
N VAL A 42 -2.19 -9.35 -12.48
CA VAL A 42 -2.06 -8.15 -11.63
C VAL A 42 -0.67 -8.15 -11.02
N ASP A 43 0.14 -7.16 -11.40
CA ASP A 43 1.44 -6.92 -10.78
C ASP A 43 1.22 -6.44 -9.34
N LEU A 44 1.74 -7.20 -8.39
CA LEU A 44 1.54 -6.96 -6.96
C LEU A 44 2.86 -6.55 -6.31
N PRO A 45 2.81 -5.70 -5.27
CA PRO A 45 4.02 -5.22 -4.60
C PRO A 45 4.78 -6.31 -3.85
N LEU A 46 4.19 -7.49 -3.69
CA LEU A 46 4.82 -8.68 -3.15
C LEU A 46 4.66 -9.82 -4.14
N ASN A 47 5.72 -10.59 -4.35
CA ASN A 47 5.62 -11.86 -5.06
C ASN A 47 5.19 -12.99 -4.11
N GLN A 48 4.66 -14.07 -4.68
CA GLN A 48 4.14 -15.21 -3.92
C GLN A 48 5.15 -15.79 -2.92
N PHE A 49 6.42 -15.94 -3.30
CA PHE A 49 7.45 -16.46 -2.40
C PHE A 49 7.63 -15.58 -1.17
N LYS A 50 7.73 -14.26 -1.37
CA LYS A 50 7.88 -13.30 -0.27
C LYS A 50 6.65 -13.28 0.61
N SER A 51 5.47 -13.39 0.03
CA SER A 51 4.21 -13.44 0.76
C SER A 51 4.13 -14.69 1.65
N LEU A 52 4.47 -15.87 1.13
CA LEU A 52 4.52 -17.09 1.92
C LEU A 52 5.56 -17.02 3.05
N GLU A 53 6.72 -16.40 2.81
CA GLU A 53 7.73 -16.13 3.85
C GLU A 53 7.14 -15.29 5.00
N ILE A 54 6.39 -14.23 4.69
CA ILE A 54 5.74 -13.36 5.70
C ILE A 54 4.69 -14.15 6.49
N LEU A 55 3.81 -14.87 5.80
CA LEU A 55 2.73 -15.63 6.44
C LEU A 55 3.30 -16.70 7.38
N ALA A 56 4.32 -17.44 6.92
CA ALA A 56 5.02 -18.42 7.75
C ALA A 56 5.72 -17.78 8.95
N ALA A 57 6.42 -16.65 8.75
CA ALA A 57 7.08 -15.94 9.83
C ALA A 57 6.10 -15.46 10.91
N LYS A 58 4.84 -15.19 10.53
CA LYS A 58 3.76 -14.74 11.40
C LYS A 58 2.84 -15.86 11.86
N ASN A 59 3.14 -17.13 11.59
CA ASN A 59 2.27 -18.27 11.94
C ASN A 59 0.82 -18.09 11.43
N VAL A 60 0.62 -17.38 10.31
CA VAL A 60 -0.70 -17.13 9.73
C VAL A 60 -1.14 -18.35 8.94
N SER A 61 -2.17 -19.03 9.41
CA SER A 61 -2.77 -20.16 8.69
C SER A 61 -4.14 -20.55 9.25
N SER A 62 -4.95 -21.18 8.41
CA SER A 62 -6.27 -21.70 8.82
C SER A 62 -6.24 -22.80 9.88
N ALA A 63 -5.06 -23.39 10.15
CA ALA A 63 -4.83 -24.35 11.21
C ALA A 63 -4.46 -23.68 12.55
N GLN A 64 -3.90 -22.46 12.50
CA GLN A 64 -3.48 -21.70 13.67
C GLN A 64 -4.60 -20.81 14.22
N VAL A 65 -5.58 -20.42 13.39
CA VAL A 65 -6.78 -19.69 13.83
C VAL A 65 -7.75 -20.65 14.54
N PRO A 66 -8.05 -20.49 15.84
CA PRO A 66 -8.85 -21.45 16.59
C PRO A 66 -10.30 -21.61 16.11
N ARG A 67 -10.86 -22.81 16.36
CA ARG A 67 -12.25 -23.21 16.08
C ARG A 67 -12.93 -23.64 17.40
N PRO A 68 -14.24 -23.40 17.61
CA PRO A 68 -15.26 -23.09 16.62
C PRO A 68 -15.28 -21.62 16.17
N TYR A 69 -15.89 -21.37 15.00
CA TYR A 69 -16.11 -20.03 14.43
C TYR A 69 -17.03 -19.12 15.25
N GLN A 70 -17.41 -19.53 16.47
CA GLN A 70 -18.40 -18.85 17.28
C GLN A 70 -17.81 -17.61 17.93
N PHE A 71 -18.25 -16.47 17.42
CA PHE A 71 -18.19 -15.20 18.10
C PHE A 71 -19.02 -15.34 19.39
N THR A 72 -18.37 -15.65 20.52
CA THR A 72 -19.05 -15.60 21.81
C THR A 72 -19.27 -14.13 22.12
N GLY A 73 -20.48 -13.62 21.86
CA GLY A 73 -20.89 -12.22 22.00
C GLY A 73 -20.83 -11.65 23.43
N ASN A 74 -19.97 -12.19 24.30
CA ASN A 74 -19.79 -11.80 25.69
C ASN A 74 -18.37 -11.31 26.01
N ASN A 75 -17.44 -11.27 25.05
CA ASN A 75 -16.22 -10.50 25.27
C ASN A 75 -16.56 -9.03 25.08
N GLN A 76 -16.74 -8.34 26.21
CA GLN A 76 -16.69 -6.89 26.28
C GLN A 76 -15.59 -6.40 25.33
N ALA A 77 -16.02 -5.60 24.37
CA ALA A 77 -15.28 -5.20 23.18
C ALA A 77 -13.94 -4.53 23.53
N SER A 78 -12.90 -5.35 23.68
CA SER A 78 -11.54 -4.84 23.71
C SER A 78 -11.24 -4.28 22.32
N LEU A 79 -10.61 -3.11 22.27
CA LEU A 79 -10.24 -2.46 21.01
C LEU A 79 -9.36 -3.37 20.12
N PHE A 80 -8.69 -4.36 20.71
CA PHE A 80 -7.78 -5.27 20.01
C PHE A 80 -8.38 -6.65 19.73
N GLY A 81 -9.65 -6.88 20.08
CA GLY A 81 -10.29 -8.17 19.85
C GLY A 81 -9.54 -9.34 20.49
N VAL A 82 -9.61 -10.49 19.82
CA VAL A 82 -9.02 -11.75 20.28
C VAL A 82 -7.89 -12.15 19.32
N ASP A 83 -6.74 -12.52 19.87
CA ASP A 83 -5.56 -13.07 19.18
C ASP A 83 -5.06 -14.27 19.99
N LEU A 84 -5.63 -15.45 19.72
CA LEU A 84 -5.35 -16.66 20.52
C LEU A 84 -4.01 -17.30 20.17
N ASN A 85 -3.55 -17.16 18.94
CA ASN A 85 -2.27 -17.70 18.48
C ASN A 85 -1.09 -16.75 18.75
N ASN A 86 -1.37 -15.58 19.33
CA ASN A 86 -0.41 -14.53 19.73
C ASN A 86 0.49 -14.10 18.57
N ASN A 87 -0.05 -14.00 17.35
CA ASN A 87 0.71 -13.56 16.18
C ASN A 87 0.67 -12.04 15.95
N GLY A 88 -0.06 -11.31 16.80
CA GLY A 88 -0.26 -9.87 16.72
C GLY A 88 -1.35 -9.46 15.74
N ILE A 89 -2.17 -10.40 15.27
CA ILE A 89 -3.28 -10.16 14.35
C ILE A 89 -4.55 -10.67 15.01
N ARG A 90 -5.63 -9.90 14.92
CA ARG A 90 -6.92 -10.35 15.45
C ARG A 90 -7.44 -11.53 14.64
N ASP A 91 -7.91 -12.56 15.34
CA ASP A 91 -8.39 -13.82 14.76
C ASP A 91 -9.57 -13.60 13.79
N ASP A 92 -10.43 -12.61 14.06
CA ASP A 92 -11.57 -12.26 13.21
C ASP A 92 -11.12 -11.73 11.84
N TYR A 93 -10.11 -10.87 11.86
CA TYR A 93 -9.51 -10.26 10.68
C TYR A 93 -8.63 -11.25 9.91
N GLU A 94 -7.76 -12.02 10.58
CA GLU A 94 -6.96 -13.07 9.93
C GLU A 94 -7.84 -14.06 9.17
N ARG A 95 -8.93 -14.50 9.81
CA ARG A 95 -9.92 -15.38 9.19
C ARG A 95 -10.57 -14.77 7.96
N MET A 96 -10.94 -13.48 8.03
CA MET A 96 -11.53 -12.77 6.90
C MET A 96 -10.55 -12.75 5.71
N LEU A 97 -9.26 -12.48 5.95
CA LEU A 97 -8.25 -12.50 4.88
C LEU A 97 -8.14 -13.88 4.24
N LEU A 98 -7.98 -14.93 5.05
CA LEU A 98 -7.81 -16.30 4.59
C LEU A 98 -9.04 -16.84 3.84
N LYS A 99 -10.24 -16.33 4.15
CA LYS A 99 -11.48 -16.71 3.47
C LYS A 99 -11.72 -15.90 2.19
N SER A 100 -11.39 -14.62 2.21
CA SER A 100 -11.78 -13.68 1.14
C SER A 100 -10.75 -13.62 0.01
N TYR A 101 -9.47 -13.88 0.31
CA TYR A 101 -8.39 -13.76 -0.66
C TYR A 101 -7.85 -15.11 -1.10
N GLN A 102 -7.81 -15.30 -2.42
CA GLN A 102 -7.27 -16.51 -3.05
C GLN A 102 -5.74 -16.45 -3.22
N ARG A 103 -5.20 -15.23 -3.41
CA ARG A 103 -3.76 -15.00 -3.57
C ARG A 103 -3.10 -14.77 -2.21
N SER A 104 -2.03 -15.49 -1.94
CA SER A 104 -1.22 -15.33 -0.72
C SER A 104 -0.68 -13.90 -0.55
N GLU A 105 -0.48 -13.21 -1.67
CA GLU A 105 0.01 -11.85 -1.75
C GLU A 105 -0.96 -10.86 -1.12
N TYR A 106 -2.26 -10.97 -1.44
CA TYR A 106 -3.29 -10.16 -0.80
C TYR A 106 -3.45 -10.48 0.68
N VAL A 107 -3.31 -11.75 1.09
CA VAL A 107 -3.30 -12.13 2.51
C VAL A 107 -2.12 -11.45 3.21
N ALA A 108 -0.91 -11.57 2.67
CA ALA A 108 0.29 -10.96 3.24
C ALA A 108 0.20 -9.43 3.30
N MET A 109 -0.35 -8.79 2.27
CA MET A 109 -0.65 -7.35 2.31
C MET A 109 -1.66 -7.02 3.42
N GLY A 110 -2.71 -7.81 3.58
CA GLY A 110 -3.67 -7.64 4.67
C GLY A 110 -3.04 -7.73 6.05
N ILE A 111 -2.11 -8.68 6.24
CA ILE A 111 -1.35 -8.85 7.49
C ILE A 111 -0.44 -7.65 7.76
N LEU A 112 0.33 -7.20 6.77
CA LEU A 112 1.21 -6.04 6.92
C LEU A 112 0.42 -4.74 7.19
N ALA A 113 -0.75 -4.61 6.58
CA ALA A 113 -1.67 -3.49 6.86
C ALA A 113 -2.18 -3.53 8.30
N ALA A 114 -2.56 -4.72 8.80
CA ALA A 114 -3.01 -4.89 10.18
C ALA A 114 -1.95 -4.48 11.21
N GLU A 115 -0.66 -4.72 10.96
CA GLU A 115 0.41 -4.24 11.85
C GLU A 115 0.42 -2.71 11.99
N ARG A 116 0.17 -1.99 10.88
CA ARG A 116 0.11 -0.53 10.89
C ARG A 116 -1.14 -0.01 11.58
N TRP A 117 -2.26 -0.68 11.36
CA TRP A 117 -3.52 -0.32 12.03
C TRP A 117 -3.51 -0.67 13.52
N ASP A 118 -2.85 -1.75 13.92
CA ASP A 118 -2.66 -2.09 15.33
C ASP A 118 -1.81 -1.01 16.03
N LYS A 119 -0.71 -0.60 15.40
CA LYS A 119 0.12 0.54 15.82
C LYS A 119 -0.67 1.85 15.91
N LEU A 120 -1.57 2.11 14.96
CA LEU A 120 -2.49 3.26 15.01
C LEU A 120 -3.40 3.17 16.24
N LEU A 121 -4.01 2.02 16.52
CA LEU A 121 -4.92 1.86 17.66
C LEU A 121 -4.18 1.91 19.01
N ARG A 122 -2.94 1.42 19.09
CA ARG A 122 -2.10 1.50 20.29
C ARG A 122 -1.72 2.93 20.69
N LEU A 123 -1.75 3.87 19.74
CA LEU A 123 -1.56 5.29 20.03
C LEU A 123 -2.58 5.79 21.08
N LEU A 124 -3.83 5.32 21.01
CA LEU A 124 -4.88 5.72 21.96
C LEU A 124 -4.67 5.17 23.37
N GLN A 125 -3.87 4.11 23.52
CA GLN A 125 -3.68 3.43 24.81
C GLN A 125 -2.35 3.78 25.48
N SER A 126 -1.59 4.73 24.93
CA SER A 126 -0.24 5.08 25.41
C SER A 126 0.75 3.90 25.48
N GLN A 127 0.42 2.75 24.86
CA GLN A 127 1.27 1.56 24.82
C GLN A 127 2.42 1.69 23.82
N GLU A 128 2.19 2.45 22.74
CA GLU A 128 3.21 2.76 21.75
C GLU A 128 3.43 4.27 21.71
N SER A 129 4.55 4.73 22.28
CA SER A 129 4.83 6.16 22.36
C SER A 129 5.34 6.67 21.00
N ILE A 130 4.44 7.12 20.14
CA ILE A 130 4.80 7.99 19.01
C ILE A 130 5.21 9.33 19.61
N LYS A 131 6.52 9.55 19.71
CA LYS A 131 7.10 10.68 20.46
C LYS A 131 7.49 11.86 19.59
N THR A 132 7.51 11.67 18.28
CA THR A 132 8.02 12.68 17.35
C THR A 132 7.03 12.93 16.22
N PRO A 133 6.97 14.18 15.70
CA PRO A 133 6.19 14.50 14.50
C PRO A 133 6.56 13.63 13.31
N TYR A 134 7.82 13.22 13.17
CA TYR A 134 8.28 12.35 12.08
C TYR A 134 7.66 10.95 12.16
N GLN A 135 7.66 10.32 13.35
CA GLN A 135 7.04 9.01 13.53
C GLN A 135 5.52 9.06 13.33
N ALA A 136 4.88 10.14 13.78
CA ALA A 136 3.45 10.35 13.56
C ALA A 136 3.12 10.48 12.08
N LEU A 137 3.95 11.25 11.36
CA LEU A 137 3.86 11.43 9.93
C LEU A 137 4.07 10.11 9.18
N GLU A 138 5.13 9.36 9.48
CA GLU A 138 5.39 8.05 8.87
C GLU A 138 4.16 7.13 9.01
N LEU A 139 3.59 7.02 10.21
CA LEU A 139 2.42 6.17 10.43
C LEU A 139 1.18 6.68 9.69
N PHE A 140 0.93 7.99 9.69
CA PHE A 140 -0.19 8.58 8.96
C PHE A 140 -0.09 8.34 7.44
N ASN A 141 1.12 8.39 6.90
CA ASN A 141 1.34 8.12 5.48
C ASN A 141 1.26 6.65 5.13
N ASP A 142 1.70 5.78 6.04
CA ASP A 142 1.53 4.34 5.87
C ASP A 142 0.04 3.98 5.76
N THR A 143 -0.83 4.56 6.60
CA THR A 143 -2.27 4.30 6.53
C THR A 143 -2.90 4.83 5.24
N ILE A 144 -2.49 6.01 4.78
CA ILE A 144 -2.93 6.57 3.50
C ILE A 144 -2.44 5.72 2.31
N ALA A 145 -1.16 5.33 2.30
CA ALA A 145 -0.58 4.54 1.23
C ALA A 145 -1.22 3.14 1.14
N ILE A 146 -1.53 2.50 2.27
CA ILE A 146 -2.30 1.25 2.29
C ILE A 146 -3.64 1.44 1.58
N ASN A 147 -4.40 2.48 1.94
CA ASN A 147 -5.71 2.75 1.35
C ASN A 147 -5.62 3.06 -0.15
N GLN A 148 -4.66 3.89 -0.56
CA GLN A 148 -4.44 4.24 -1.97
C GLN A 148 -3.97 3.03 -2.81
N CYS A 149 -3.14 2.16 -2.23
CA CYS A 149 -2.72 0.95 -2.91
C CYS A 149 -3.90 0.01 -3.15
N TYR A 150 -4.71 -0.28 -2.12
CA TYR A 150 -5.92 -1.11 -2.30
C TYR A 150 -6.87 -0.48 -3.30
N TYR A 151 -7.10 0.84 -3.23
CA TYR A 151 -7.94 1.54 -4.21
C TYR A 151 -7.44 1.35 -5.64
N SER A 152 -6.13 1.49 -5.86
CA SER A 152 -5.50 1.34 -7.19
C SER A 152 -5.61 -0.10 -7.70
N LEU A 153 -5.35 -1.09 -6.83
CA LEU A 153 -5.48 -2.50 -7.16
C LEU A 153 -6.93 -2.89 -7.47
N GLN A 154 -7.92 -2.32 -6.77
CA GLN A 154 -9.33 -2.50 -7.08
C GLN A 154 -9.75 -1.91 -8.43
N GLN A 155 -8.98 -0.98 -9.00
CA GLN A 155 -9.22 -0.53 -10.37
C GLN A 155 -8.86 -1.59 -11.41
N ILE A 156 -7.91 -2.47 -11.09
CA ILE A 156 -7.37 -3.51 -11.96
C ILE A 156 -8.10 -4.84 -11.68
N ASP A 157 -8.11 -5.26 -10.42
CA ASP A 157 -8.80 -6.45 -9.92
C ASP A 157 -10.14 -6.05 -9.28
N LYS A 158 -11.21 -6.09 -10.07
CA LYS A 158 -12.57 -5.76 -9.60
C LYS A 158 -13.11 -6.73 -8.55
N THR A 159 -12.47 -7.89 -8.36
CA THR A 159 -12.86 -8.87 -7.34
C THR A 159 -12.19 -8.62 -5.99
N LEU A 160 -11.15 -7.78 -5.96
CA LEU A 160 -10.48 -7.40 -4.73
C LEU A 160 -11.39 -6.53 -3.87
N ILE A 161 -11.59 -6.93 -2.62
CA ILE A 161 -12.27 -6.14 -1.61
C ILE A 161 -11.19 -5.59 -0.68
N SER A 162 -11.12 -4.27 -0.49
CA SER A 162 -10.21 -3.64 0.47
C SER A 162 -10.49 -4.17 1.89
N PRO A 163 -9.46 -4.58 2.67
CA PRO A 163 -9.67 -5.19 3.98
C PRO A 163 -9.88 -4.14 5.09
N VAL A 164 -9.82 -2.84 4.77
CA VAL A 164 -9.91 -1.75 5.75
C VAL A 164 -11.16 -1.86 6.62
N LEU A 165 -12.34 -1.99 6.01
CA LEU A 165 -13.60 -2.07 6.76
C LEU A 165 -13.78 -3.43 7.46
N SER A 166 -13.03 -4.46 7.06
CA SER A 166 -12.98 -5.71 7.80
C SER A 166 -12.08 -5.63 9.02
N TYR A 167 -11.06 -4.76 9.01
CA TYR A 167 -10.26 -4.47 10.19
C TYR A 167 -10.97 -3.50 11.15
N PHE A 168 -11.64 -2.48 10.63
CA PHE A 168 -12.45 -1.55 11.43
C PHE A 168 -13.94 -1.90 11.29
N ASN A 169 -14.30 -3.10 11.75
CA ASN A 169 -15.58 -3.77 11.44
C ASN A 169 -16.75 -3.42 12.36
N ASN A 170 -16.58 -2.47 13.27
CA ASN A 170 -17.64 -1.99 14.15
C ASN A 170 -17.43 -0.51 14.49
N ASP A 171 -18.47 0.12 15.03
CA ASP A 171 -18.48 1.55 15.33
C ASP A 171 -17.38 1.96 16.31
N GLN A 172 -17.08 1.13 17.32
CA GLN A 172 -16.02 1.40 18.29
C GLN A 172 -14.64 1.44 17.63
N LEU A 173 -14.35 0.50 16.70
CA LEU A 173 -13.09 0.46 15.96
C LEU A 173 -12.97 1.61 14.95
N LEU A 174 -14.07 1.99 14.29
CA LEU A 174 -14.11 3.14 13.38
C LEU A 174 -13.89 4.45 14.14
N GLU A 175 -14.55 4.62 15.28
CA GLU A 175 -14.37 5.78 16.15
C GLU A 175 -12.94 5.85 16.71
N ALA A 176 -12.36 4.70 17.09
CA ALA A 176 -10.98 4.64 17.54
C ALA A 176 -9.99 4.97 16.41
N LYS A 177 -10.21 4.47 15.19
CA LYS A 177 -9.43 4.86 14.02
C LYS A 177 -9.45 6.38 13.84
N TYR A 178 -10.64 6.98 13.87
CA TYR A 178 -10.82 8.42 13.71
C TYR A 178 -10.06 9.21 14.78
N LYS A 179 -10.23 8.85 16.07
CA LYS A 179 -9.52 9.50 17.18
C LYS A 179 -8.00 9.36 17.07
N ALA A 180 -7.52 8.19 16.66
CA ALA A 180 -6.09 7.97 16.50
C ALA A 180 -5.51 8.81 15.35
N GLU A 181 -6.23 8.94 14.24
CA GLU A 181 -5.83 9.79 13.12
C GLU A 181 -5.82 11.28 13.51
N LEU A 182 -6.81 11.75 14.28
CA LEU A 182 -6.79 13.11 14.83
C LEU A 182 -5.58 13.35 15.75
N LEU A 183 -5.26 12.39 16.62
CA LEU A 183 -4.10 12.48 17.51
C LEU A 183 -2.79 12.50 16.74
N LEU A 184 -2.67 11.73 15.65
CA LEU A 184 -1.51 11.82 14.76
C LEU A 184 -1.37 13.22 14.15
N LEU A 185 -2.47 13.80 13.66
CA LEU A 185 -2.48 15.14 13.06
C LEU A 185 -2.09 16.22 14.08
N ASP A 186 -2.53 16.09 15.33
CA ASP A 186 -2.12 16.97 16.43
C ASP A 186 -0.61 16.88 16.70
N ILE A 187 -0.06 15.67 16.80
CA ILE A 187 1.39 15.44 16.98
C ILE A 187 2.20 16.00 15.80
N ILE A 188 1.68 15.90 14.57
CA ILE A 188 2.34 16.44 13.37
C ILE A 188 2.39 17.97 13.43
N GLY A 189 1.33 18.61 13.95
CA GLY A 189 1.24 20.07 14.11
C GLY A 189 1.43 20.83 12.79
N SER A 190 2.22 21.90 12.81
CA SER A 190 2.45 22.77 11.65
C SER A 190 3.38 22.19 10.57
N LYS A 191 3.93 20.99 10.76
CA LYS A 191 4.86 20.36 9.79
C LYS A 191 4.15 19.73 8.58
N GLN A 192 2.82 19.81 8.52
CA GLN A 192 2.00 19.28 7.42
C GLN A 192 2.40 19.80 6.03
N THR A 193 2.87 21.06 5.93
CA THR A 193 3.21 21.72 4.66
C THR A 193 4.53 21.25 4.04
N SER A 194 5.37 20.54 4.80
CA SER A 194 6.66 20.02 4.32
C SER A 194 6.57 18.60 3.75
N PHE A 195 5.35 18.07 3.60
CA PHE A 195 5.15 16.65 3.37
C PHE A 195 4.67 16.30 1.95
N THR A 196 5.25 15.25 1.38
CA THR A 196 4.92 14.68 0.07
C THR A 196 4.38 13.26 0.24
N PHE A 197 3.14 13.02 -0.17
CA PHE A 197 2.58 11.67 -0.22
C PHE A 197 3.44 10.73 -1.08
N HIS A 198 3.42 9.44 -0.75
CA HIS A 198 4.11 8.42 -1.55
C HIS A 198 3.54 8.42 -2.97
N GLN A 199 4.41 8.63 -3.95
CA GLN A 199 4.02 8.64 -5.37
C GLN A 199 3.58 7.26 -5.83
N GLU A 200 4.19 6.21 -5.27
CA GLU A 200 3.85 4.81 -5.54
C GLU A 200 3.39 4.12 -4.25
N PRO A 201 2.10 4.24 -3.88
CA PRO A 201 1.60 3.80 -2.57
C PRO A 201 1.75 2.29 -2.35
N CYS A 202 1.73 1.48 -3.41
CA CYS A 202 1.90 0.04 -3.30
C CYS A 202 3.32 -0.41 -2.97
N GLU A 203 4.36 0.35 -3.36
CA GLU A 203 5.74 0.01 -3.06
C GLU A 203 6.02 -0.02 -1.54
N ARG A 204 5.20 0.67 -0.74
CA ARG A 204 5.27 0.64 0.74
C ARG A 204 5.16 -0.76 1.31
N PHE A 205 4.42 -1.66 0.67
CA PHE A 205 4.32 -3.05 1.13
C PHE A 205 5.67 -3.79 1.09
N ALA A 206 6.54 -3.47 0.13
CA ALA A 206 7.89 -4.02 0.08
C ALA A 206 8.74 -3.54 1.28
N GLU A 207 8.57 -2.28 1.70
CA GLU A 207 9.23 -1.76 2.91
C GLU A 207 8.68 -2.38 4.19
N PHE A 208 7.36 -2.55 4.29
CA PHE A 208 6.74 -3.22 5.44
C PHE A 208 7.28 -4.64 5.60
N ALA A 209 7.38 -5.37 4.48
CA ALA A 209 7.89 -6.73 4.43
C ALA A 209 9.38 -6.87 4.79
N LYS A 210 10.20 -5.81 4.66
CA LYS A 210 11.60 -5.80 5.11
C LYS A 210 11.68 -5.74 6.64
N LYS A 211 10.85 -4.91 7.27
CA LYS A 211 10.82 -4.72 8.74
C LYS A 211 10.43 -6.02 9.49
N THR A 212 9.70 -6.94 8.84
CA THR A 212 9.30 -8.24 9.41
C THR A 212 10.48 -9.21 9.66
N LYS A 213 11.62 -9.06 8.95
CA LYS A 213 12.79 -9.96 9.10
C LYS A 213 13.61 -9.68 10.36
N THR A 214 13.64 -8.44 10.83
CA THR A 214 14.53 -7.98 11.92
C THR A 214 14.15 -8.50 13.30
N THR A 215 12.92 -9.00 13.51
CA THR A 215 12.42 -9.33 14.85
C THR A 215 12.72 -10.76 15.30
N LYS A 216 13.07 -11.70 14.40
CA LYS A 216 13.30 -13.11 14.77
C LYS A 216 14.77 -13.54 14.86
N PHE A 217 15.70 -12.84 14.21
CA PHE A 217 17.13 -13.18 14.29
C PHE A 217 17.90 -12.48 15.42
N ALA A 218 17.28 -11.53 16.12
CA ALA A 218 17.87 -10.88 17.30
C ALA A 218 17.56 -11.62 18.62
N ALA A 219 16.90 -12.78 18.55
CA ALA A 219 16.47 -13.57 19.71
C ALA A 219 17.05 -15.00 19.72
N LEU A 220 18.24 -15.19 19.13
CA LEU A 220 19.04 -16.41 19.23
C LEU A 220 20.38 -16.09 19.88
#